data_AF-A0A2Z6GEZ6-F1
#
_entry.id   AF-A0A2Z6GEZ6-F1
#
_cell.length_a   1.000
_cell.length_b   1.000
_cell.length_c   1.000
_cell.angle_alpha   90.00
_cell.angle_beta   90.00
_cell.angle_gamma   90.00
#
_symmetry.space_group_name_H-M   'P 1'
#
loop_
_entity.id
_entity.type
_entity.pdbx_description
1 polymer ?
#
loop_
_entity_poly.entity_id
_entity_poly.type
_entity_poly.pdbx_seq_one_letter_code
_entity_poly.pdbx_strand_id
1 'polypeptide(L)' 'MAKLSTATEHALSVIAHASMAKDVSRNVEGMGGFYEFWLKDQSPKDRDLIESYLKLSKAAYKDKAAMLAKDVASKNG' A
#
# COMPACT_ATOMS: atom_id res chain seq x y z
N MET A 1 -11.93 -12.21 19.22
CA MET A 1 -11.64 -11.94 17.80
C MET A 1 -11.34 -13.27 17.12
N ALA A 2 -11.83 -13.50 15.89
CA ALA A 2 -11.47 -14.70 15.14
C ALA A 2 -9.96 -14.67 14.85
N LYS A 3 -9.26 -15.81 15.05
CA LYS A 3 -7.84 -15.92 14.73
C LYS A 3 -7.66 -15.92 13.22
N LEU A 4 -6.73 -15.12 12.72
CA LEU A 4 -6.39 -15.11 11.30
C LEU A 4 -5.65 -16.40 10.92
N SER A 5 -5.76 -16.81 9.66
CA SER A 5 -4.90 -17.88 9.16
C SER A 5 -3.46 -17.37 9.04
N THR A 6 -2.48 -18.26 9.20
CA THR A 6 -1.05 -17.91 9.04
C THR A 6 -0.75 -17.27 7.70
N ALA A 7 -1.42 -17.71 6.62
CA ALA A 7 -1.27 -17.09 5.31
C ALA A 7 -1.79 -15.64 5.28
N THR A 8 -2.89 -15.36 5.98
CA THR A 8 -3.44 -14.00 6.09
C THR A 8 -2.52 -13.12 6.94
N GLU A 9 -2.05 -13.62 8.08
CA GLU A 9 -1.11 -12.89 8.95
C GLU A 9 0.19 -12.56 8.20
N HIS A 10 0.72 -13.50 7.42
CA HIS A 10 1.90 -13.29 6.57
C HIS A 10 1.66 -12.18 5.54
N ALA A 11 0.56 -12.26 4.78
CA ALA A 11 0.24 -11.25 3.78
C ALA A 11 0.08 -9.84 4.40
N LEU A 12 -0.58 -9.75 5.56
CA LEU A 12 -0.72 -8.48 6.28
C LEU A 12 0.64 -7.95 6.75
N SER A 13 1.52 -8.83 7.25
CA SER A 13 2.88 -8.47 7.64
C SER A 13 3.67 -7.91 6.45
N VAL A 14 3.66 -8.60 5.31
CA VAL A 14 4.34 -8.15 4.08
C VAL A 14 3.84 -6.76 3.65
N ILE A 15 2.52 -6.54 3.65
CA ILE A 15 1.91 -5.26 3.28
C ILE A 15 2.29 -4.14 4.25
N ALA A 16 2.34 -4.45 5.56
CA ALA A 16 2.74 -3.48 6.58
C ALA A 16 4.20 -3.02 6.36
N HIS A 17 5.11 -3.96 6.11
CA HIS A 17 6.52 -3.64 5.84
C HIS A 17 6.71 -2.91 4.51
N ALA A 18 5.96 -3.26 3.47
CA ALA A 18 5.99 -2.51 2.20
C ALA A 18 5.52 -1.06 2.39
N SER A 19 4.49 -0.85 3.20
CA SER A 19 3.98 0.50 3.52
C SER A 19 5.02 1.32 4.30
N MET A 20 5.67 0.70 5.29
CA MET A 20 6.78 1.31 6.03
C MET A 20 7.97 1.65 5.11
N ALA A 21 8.38 0.73 4.24
CA ALA A 21 9.48 0.98 3.32
C ALA A 21 9.19 2.13 2.35
N LYS A 22 7.95 2.24 1.86
CA LYS A 22 7.51 3.40 1.06
C LYS A 22 7.48 4.70 1.87
N ASP A 23 7.14 4.63 3.14
CA ASP A 23 7.14 5.80 4.03
C ASP A 23 8.57 6.31 4.25
N VAL A 24 9.48 5.41 4.64
CA VAL A 24 10.91 5.71 4.81
C VAL A 24 11.51 6.30 3.54
N SER A 25 11.26 5.68 2.38
CA SER A 25 11.79 6.14 1.09
C SER A 25 11.35 7.57 0.72
N ARG A 26 10.18 8.01 1.20
CA ARG A 26 9.60 9.33 0.88
C ARG A 26 9.88 10.40 1.93
N ASN A 27 9.91 10.00 3.20
CA ASN A 27 9.82 10.93 4.32
C ASN A 27 11.10 11.01 5.16
N VAL A 28 12.07 10.11 4.95
CA VAL A 28 13.36 10.16 5.66
C VAL A 28 14.43 10.72 4.72
N GLU A 29 15.09 11.78 5.16
CA GLU A 29 16.17 12.42 4.40
C GLU A 29 17.31 11.42 4.10
N GLY A 30 17.80 11.42 2.87
CA GLY A 30 18.85 10.51 2.42
C GLY A 30 18.40 9.07 2.12
N MET A 31 17.13 8.72 2.36
CA MET A 31 16.60 7.35 2.14
C MET A 31 15.85 7.17 0.81
N GLY A 32 15.97 8.11 -0.12
CA GLY A 32 15.38 7.99 -1.45
C GLY A 32 15.85 6.70 -2.14
N GLY A 33 14.90 5.89 -2.62
CA GLY A 33 15.19 4.60 -3.24
C GLY A 33 15.20 3.40 -2.28
N PHE A 34 14.95 3.62 -0.98
CA PHE A 34 14.94 2.55 0.02
C PHE A 34 13.89 1.48 -0.29
N TYR A 35 12.71 1.88 -0.77
CA TYR A 35 11.65 0.93 -1.13
C TYR A 35 12.11 -0.01 -2.25
N GLU A 36 12.73 0.51 -3.29
CA GLU A 36 13.25 -0.25 -4.43
C GLU A 36 14.38 -1.18 -4.02
N PHE A 37 15.24 -0.75 -3.08
CA PHE A 37 16.25 -1.60 -2.47
C PHE A 37 15.60 -2.74 -1.66
N TRP A 38 14.72 -2.41 -0.71
CA TRP A 38 14.02 -3.38 0.13
C TRP A 38 13.21 -4.40 -0.70
N LEU A 39 12.58 -3.96 -1.79
CA LEU A 39 11.79 -4.81 -2.67
C LEU A 39 12.64 -5.88 -3.37
N LYS A 40 13.93 -5.60 -3.66
CA LYS A 40 14.85 -6.55 -4.27
C LYS A 40 15.19 -7.72 -3.33
N ASP A 41 15.08 -7.54 -2.02
CA ASP A 41 15.33 -8.61 -1.06
C ASP A 41 14.10 -9.49 -0.78
N GLN A 42 12.93 -9.10 -1.30
CA GLN A 42 11.69 -9.86 -1.11
C GLN A 42 11.63 -11.09 -2.00
N SER A 43 11.00 -12.16 -1.48
CA SER A 43 10.73 -13.37 -2.26
C SER A 43 9.77 -13.08 -3.43
N PRO A 44 9.77 -13.88 -4.50
CA PRO A 44 8.82 -13.71 -5.61
C PRO A 44 7.36 -13.68 -5.14
N LYS A 45 6.99 -14.54 -4.19
CA LYS A 45 5.63 -14.60 -3.63
C LYS A 45 5.26 -13.32 -2.88
N ASP A 46 6.20 -12.76 -2.11
CA ASP A 46 5.95 -11.52 -1.38
C ASP A 46 5.85 -10.33 -2.32
N ARG A 47 6.65 -10.31 -3.41
CA ARG A 47 6.51 -9.30 -4.47
C ARG A 47 5.14 -9.35 -5.13
N ASP A 48 4.62 -10.54 -5.44
CA ASP A 48 3.26 -10.69 -6.00
C ASP A 48 2.17 -10.16 -5.05
N LEU A 49 2.32 -10.39 -3.75
CA LEU A 49 1.42 -9.83 -2.71
C LEU A 49 1.49 -8.29 -2.69
N ILE A 50 2.70 -7.73 -2.76
CA ILE A 50 2.93 -6.28 -2.78
C ILE A 50 2.34 -5.66 -4.04
N GLU A 51 2.56 -6.25 -5.22
CA GLU A 51 1.98 -5.77 -6.48
C GLU A 51 0.45 -5.79 -6.45
N SER A 52 -0.12 -6.87 -5.93
CA SER A 52 -1.57 -7.00 -5.73
C SER A 52 -2.10 -5.90 -4.80
N TYR A 53 -1.43 -5.67 -3.67
CA TYR A 53 -1.75 -4.59 -2.74
C TYR A 53 -1.68 -3.21 -3.41
N LEU A 54 -0.66 -2.92 -4.21
CA LEU A 54 -0.51 -1.65 -4.92
C LEU A 54 -1.63 -1.42 -5.93
N LYS A 55 -2.04 -2.48 -6.66
CA LYS A 55 -3.15 -2.42 -7.62
C LYS A 55 -4.47 -2.12 -6.89
N LEU A 56 -4.75 -2.83 -5.80
CA LEU A 56 -5.95 -2.61 -4.98
C LEU A 56 -5.96 -1.21 -4.36
N SER A 57 -4.82 -0.76 -3.83
CA SER A 57 -4.67 0.59 -3.28
C SER A 57 -4.96 1.66 -4.31
N LYS A 58 -4.46 1.50 -5.54
CA LYS A 58 -4.74 2.45 -6.64
C LYS A 58 -6.22 2.51 -6.98
N ALA A 59 -6.93 1.38 -6.97
CA ALA A 59 -8.38 1.35 -7.17
C ALA A 59 -9.10 2.09 -6.03
N ALA A 60 -8.76 1.79 -4.77
CA ALA A 60 -9.34 2.46 -3.60
C ALA A 60 -9.11 3.98 -3.62
N TYR A 61 -7.92 4.45 -4.04
CA TYR A 61 -7.67 5.88 -4.20
C TYR A 61 -8.49 6.53 -5.31
N LYS A 62 -8.73 5.83 -6.42
CA LYS A 62 -9.64 6.31 -7.48
C LYS A 62 -11.07 6.45 -6.96
N ASP A 63 -11.55 5.45 -6.22
CA ASP A 63 -12.89 5.48 -5.62
C ASP A 63 -13.03 6.65 -4.65
N LYS A 64 -12.03 6.84 -3.77
CA LYS A 64 -11.98 8.01 -2.88
C LYS A 64 -12.00 9.33 -3.64
N ALA A 65 -11.21 9.47 -4.71
CA ALA A 65 -11.20 10.68 -5.52
C ALA A 65 -12.56 10.96 -6.18
N ALA A 66 -13.24 9.92 -6.67
CA ALA A 66 -14.58 10.04 -7.24
C ALA A 66 -15.62 10.47 -6.20
N MET A 67 -15.53 9.96 -4.96
CA MET A 67 -16.40 10.39 -3.86
C MET A 67 -16.17 11.87 -3.51
N LEU A 68 -14.91 12.30 -3.39
CA LEU A 68 -14.57 13.69 -3.09
C LEU A 68 -15.04 14.66 -4.18
N ALA A 69 -14.92 14.27 -5.46
CA ALA A 69 -15.41 15.09 -6.57
C ALA A 69 -16.93 15.30 -6.52
N LYS A 70 -17.70 14.24 -6.16
CA LYS A 70 -19.15 14.34 -5.97
C LYS A 70 -19.53 15.25 -4.80
N ASP A 71 -18.82 15.14 -3.67
CA ASP A 71 -19.04 15.99 -2.50
C ASP A 71 -18.79 17.48 -2.81
N VAL A 72 -17.72 17.78 -3.56
CA VAL A 72 -17.42 19.15 -3.99
C VAL A 72 -18.50 19.68 -4.94
N ALA A 73 -18.95 18.88 -5.91
CA ALA A 73 -20.02 19.25 -6.82
C ALA A 73 -21.35 19.52 -6.09
N SER A 74 -21.68 18.71 -5.08
CA SER A 74 -22.90 18.86 -4.27
C SER A 74 -22.87 20.06 -3.32
N LYS A 75 -21.70 20.59 -2.96
CA LYS A 75 -21.57 21.76 -2.08
C LYS A 75 -21.55 23.09 -2.83
N ASN A 76 -21.33 23.06 -4.14
CA ASN A 76 -21.18 24.24 -4.99
C ASN A 76 -22.34 24.46 -5.98
N GLY A 77 -23.38 23.62 -5.93
CA GLY A 77 -24.63 23.75 -6.70
C GLY A 77 -25.82 23.86 -5.78
#